data_AF-A0A2V8T0Q8-F1
#
_entry.id   AF-A0A2V8T0Q8-F1
#
_cell.length_a   1.000
_cell.length_b   1.000
_cell.length_c   1.000
_cell.angle_alpha   90.00
_cell.angle_beta   90.00
_cell.angle_gamma   90.00
#
_symmetry.space_group_name_H-M   'P 1'
#
loop_
_entity.id
_entity.type
_entity.pdbx_description
1 polymer ?
#
loop_
_entity_poly.entity_id
_entity_poly.type
_entity_poly.pdbx_seq_one_letter_code
_entity_poly.pdbx_strand_id
1 'polypeptide(L)' 'TYWHARDYGLFSLNPFGRKSFDPSQEESQWKLPAGQKVVFRWRVVIHPDDANVVDLYKAYSAER' A
#
# COMPACT_ATOMS: atom_id res chain seq x y z
N THR A 1 0.84 2.10 4.97
CA THR A 1 1.85 1.40 4.14
C THR A 1 2.82 2.42 3.60
N TYR A 2 4.09 2.07 3.43
CA TYR A 2 5.08 3.00 2.90
C TYR A 2 4.98 3.02 1.39
N TRP A 3 4.94 4.22 0.82
CA TRP A 3 4.83 4.46 -0.61
C TRP A 3 6.03 5.25 -1.09
N HIS A 4 6.46 4.91 -2.29
CA HIS A 4 7.46 5.66 -3.01
C HIS A 4 6.93 5.89 -4.41
N ALA A 5 6.96 7.13 -4.88
CA ALA A 5 6.58 7.49 -6.24
C ALA A 5 7.67 8.33 -6.89
N ARG A 6 7.76 8.23 -8.21
CA ARG A 6 8.67 8.99 -9.08
C ARG A 6 7.88 9.57 -10.25
N ASP A 7 8.35 10.70 -10.75
CA ASP A 7 7.77 11.46 -11.85
C ASP A 7 7.77 10.71 -13.19
N TYR A 8 8.63 9.71 -13.36
CA TYR A 8 8.67 8.83 -14.54
C TYR A 8 7.76 7.58 -14.43
N GLY A 9 6.74 7.62 -13.58
CA GLY A 9 5.73 6.55 -13.49
C GLY A 9 6.17 5.29 -12.72
N LEU A 10 7.30 5.35 -12.01
CA LEU A 10 7.70 4.29 -11.09
C LEU A 10 7.11 4.54 -9.71
N PHE A 11 6.39 3.55 -9.18
CA PHE A 11 5.94 3.56 -7.78
C PHE A 11 6.10 2.19 -7.13
N SER A 12 6.24 2.18 -5.81
CA SER A 12 6.34 0.96 -5.01
C SER A 12 5.57 1.08 -3.70
N LEU A 13 5.13 -0.06 -3.19
CA LEU A 13 4.48 -0.21 -1.91
C LEU A 13 5.27 -1.20 -1.05
N ASN A 14 5.64 -0.79 0.16
CA ASN A 14 6.32 -1.68 1.10
C ASN A 14 5.63 -1.64 2.49
N PRO A 15 4.81 -2.65 2.83
CA PRO A 15 4.19 -2.77 4.15
C PRO A 15 5.20 -2.88 5.30
N PHE A 16 6.43 -3.31 4.99
CA PHE A 16 7.50 -3.54 5.96
C PHE A 16 8.58 -2.43 5.91
N GLY A 17 8.32 -1.35 5.17
CA GLY A 17 9.32 -0.32 4.86
C GLY A 17 9.74 0.60 6.01
N ARG A 18 9.20 0.47 7.24
CA ARG A 18 9.44 1.40 8.38
C ARG A 18 10.87 1.95 8.45
N LYS A 19 11.83 1.07 8.73
CA LYS A 19 13.25 1.41 8.89
C LYS A 19 13.93 1.83 7.59
N SER A 20 13.46 1.36 6.44
CA SER A 20 14.00 1.74 5.13
C SER A 20 13.61 3.16 4.72
N PHE A 21 12.46 3.65 5.17
CA PHE A 21 11.96 5.00 4.88
C PHE A 21 12.28 6.00 6.00
N ASP A 22 12.40 5.53 7.24
CA ASP A 22 12.81 6.32 8.39
C ASP A 22 13.81 5.53 9.25
N PRO A 23 15.12 5.85 9.17
CA PRO A 23 16.16 5.15 9.92
C PRO A 23 16.01 5.20 11.44
N SER A 24 15.22 6.16 11.98
CA SER A 24 14.95 6.28 13.41
C SER A 24 13.87 5.32 13.91
N GLN A 25 13.10 4.72 12.99
CA GLN A 25 12.05 3.77 13.32
C GLN A 25 12.58 2.35 13.45
N GLU A 26 11.86 1.55 14.25
CA GLU A 26 12.13 0.13 14.38
C GLU A 26 11.88 -0.63 13.06
N GLU A 27 12.57 -1.75 12.90
CA GLU A 27 12.37 -2.63 11.75
C GLU A 27 11.00 -3.31 11.81
N SER A 28 10.26 -3.27 10.70
CA SER A 28 8.94 -3.91 10.64
C SER A 28 9.08 -5.39 10.35
N GLN A 29 9.29 -6.20 11.39
CA GLN A 29 9.33 -7.65 11.27
C GLN A 29 7.92 -8.25 11.44
N TRP A 30 7.51 -9.09 10.50
CA TRP A 30 6.23 -9.82 10.58
C TRP A 30 6.49 -11.32 10.42
N LYS A 31 6.02 -12.12 11.38
CA LYS A 31 6.16 -13.59 11.37
C LYS A 31 4.79 -14.18 11.10
N LEU A 32 4.65 -14.87 9.97
CA LEU A 32 3.43 -15.62 9.63
C LEU A 32 3.53 -17.03 10.23
N PRO A 33 2.65 -17.42 11.16
CA PRO A 33 2.65 -18.78 11.70
C PRO A 33 2.36 -19.83 10.62
N ALA A 34 2.86 -21.05 10.83
CA ALA A 34 2.62 -22.15 9.91
C ALA A 34 1.11 -22.39 9.73
N GLY A 35 0.69 -22.57 8.47
CA GLY A 35 -0.72 -22.80 8.10
C GLY A 35 -1.59 -21.55 8.03
N GLN A 36 -1.10 -20.38 8.43
CA GLN A 36 -1.84 -19.13 8.31
C GLN A 36 -1.68 -18.49 6.93
N LYS A 37 -2.63 -17.62 6.58
CA LYS A 37 -2.59 -16.80 5.36
C LYS A 37 -2.67 -15.33 5.72
N VAL A 38 -1.82 -14.53 5.09
CA VAL A 38 -1.95 -13.07 5.10
C VAL A 38 -2.23 -12.62 3.68
N VAL A 39 -3.26 -11.79 3.52
CA VAL A 39 -3.63 -11.22 2.23
C VAL A 39 -3.51 -9.72 2.35
N PHE A 40 -2.66 -9.14 1.52
CA PHE A 40 -2.58 -7.71 1.37
C PHE A 40 -3.31 -7.29 0.11
N ARG A 41 -4.26 -6.38 0.25
CA ARG A 41 -5.10 -5.89 -0.85
C ARG A 41 -4.77 -4.42 -1.07
N TRP A 42 -4.43 -4.07 -2.30
CA TRP A 42 -4.25 -2.69 -2.72
C TRP A 42 -5.05 -2.43 -4.00
N ARG A 43 -5.51 -1.19 -4.17
CA ARG A 43 -6.05 -0.68 -5.43
C ARG A 43 -5.26 0.59 -5.77
N VAL A 44 -4.71 0.62 -6.97
CA VAL A 44 -4.01 1.79 -7.53
C VAL A 44 -4.93 2.39 -8.58
N VAL A 45 -5.19 3.69 -8.47
CA VAL A 45 -5.99 4.44 -9.43
C VAL A 45 -5.09 5.50 -10.04
N ILE A 46 -4.90 5.44 -11.35
CA ILE A 46 -4.22 6.47 -12.14
C ILE A 46 -5.32 7.20 -12.89
N HIS A 47 -5.45 8.49 -12.66
CA HIS A 47 -6.57 9.27 -13.17
C HIS A 47 -6.18 10.73 -13.43
N PRO A 48 -6.86 11.44 -14.35
CA PRO A 48 -6.81 12.89 -14.46
C PRO A 48 -7.47 13.57 -13.25
N ASP A 49 -7.21 14.85 -13.01
CA ASP A 49 -7.57 15.57 -11.78
C ASP A 49 -9.07 15.54 -11.38
N ASP A 50 -9.98 15.25 -12.33
CA ASP A 50 -11.43 15.28 -12.13
C ASP A 50 -12.07 13.93 -11.74
N ALA A 51 -11.27 12.88 -11.49
CA ALA A 51 -11.84 11.59 -11.13
C ALA A 51 -12.42 11.56 -9.71
N ASN A 52 -13.57 10.89 -9.57
CA ASN A 52 -14.21 10.66 -8.27
C ASN A 52 -13.55 9.50 -7.51
N VAL A 53 -12.36 9.76 -6.96
CA VAL A 53 -11.57 8.79 -6.19
C VAL A 53 -12.33 8.28 -4.96
N VAL A 54 -13.19 9.12 -4.38
CA VAL A 54 -13.99 8.77 -3.20
C VAL A 54 -14.92 7.60 -3.49
N ASP A 55 -15.64 7.63 -4.61
CA ASP A 55 -16.56 6.54 -4.94
C ASP A 55 -15.82 5.27 -5.39
N LEU A 56 -14.68 5.40 -6.07
CA LEU A 56 -13.79 4.27 -6.37
C LEU A 56 -13.28 3.59 -5.08
N TYR A 57 -12.94 4.38 -4.06
CA TYR A 57 -12.54 3.87 -2.76
C TYR A 57 -13.70 3.18 -2.03
N LYS A 58 -14.91 3.77 -2.03
CA LYS A 58 -16.10 3.14 -1.42
C LYS A 58 -16.46 1.81 -2.08
N ALA A 59 -16.39 1.74 -3.41
CA ALA A 59 -16.62 0.48 -4.13
C ALA A 59 -15.59 -0.57 -3.73
N TYR A 60 -14.30 -0.19 -3.68
CA TYR A 60 -13.23 -1.10 -3.31
C TYR A 60 -13.33 -1.62 -1.87
N SER A 61 -13.69 -0.77 -0.92
CA SER A 61 -13.81 -1.16 0.49
C SER A 61 -15.03 -2.06 0.75
N ALA A 62 -16.03 -2.02 -0.14
CA ALA A 62 -17.19 -2.91 -0.11
C ALA A 62 -16.92 -4.29 -0.73
N GLU A 63 -15.96 -4.40 -1.66
CA GLU A 63 -15.48 -5.68 -2.19
C GLU A 63 -14.72 -6.41 -1.07
N ARG A 64 -15.31 -7.42 -0.42
CA ARG A 64 -14.64 -8.20 0.63
C ARG A 64 -13.84 -9.36 0.06
#